data_AF-H3CAN0-F1
#
_entry.id   AF-H3CAN0-F1
#
_cell.length_a   1.000
_cell.length_b   1.000
_cell.length_c   1.000
_cell.angle_alpha   90.00
_cell.angle_beta   90.00
_cell.angle_gamma   90.00
#
_symmetry.space_group_name_H-M   'P 1'
#
loop_
_entity.id
_entity.type
_entity.pdbx_description
1 polymer ?
#
loop_
_entity_poly.entity_id
_entity_poly.type
_entity_poly.pdbx_seq_one_letter_code
_entity_poly.pdbx_strand_id
1 'polypeptide(L)'
;MHHLRLSALLLILLALLRCVTMAPSHSHQINKRKCNTATCVTQRLADFLVRSSNTIGTVYAPTNVGSATYGKRDLLQPPSAPAQEAPR
;
A
#
# COMPACT_ATOMS: atom_id res chain seq x y z
N MET A 1 37.91 -9.28 54.53
CA MET A 1 38.03 -9.37 53.05
C MET A 1 36.74 -9.78 52.33
N HIS A 2 35.82 -10.53 52.95
CA HIS A 2 34.59 -10.99 52.29
C HIS A 2 33.54 -9.88 52.04
N HIS A 3 33.42 -8.89 52.92
CA HIS A 3 32.52 -7.75 52.71
C HIS A 3 32.87 -6.91 51.47
N LEU A 4 34.16 -6.74 51.20
CA LEU A 4 34.63 -6.02 50.01
C LEU A 4 34.33 -6.79 48.72
N ARG A 5 34.43 -8.13 48.77
CA ARG A 5 34.05 -9.01 47.66
C ARG A 5 32.54 -9.05 47.43
N LEU A 6 31.74 -9.05 48.51
CA LEU A 6 30.29 -8.97 48.44
C LEU A 6 29.84 -7.64 47.82
N SER A 7 30.46 -6.53 48.24
CA SER A 7 30.20 -5.20 47.67
C SER A 7 30.59 -5.13 46.18
N ALA A 8 31.75 -5.66 45.81
CA ALA A 8 32.16 -5.74 44.40
C ALA A 8 31.19 -6.59 43.55
N LEU A 9 30.77 -7.75 44.05
CA LEU A 9 29.79 -8.61 43.36
C LEU A 9 28.43 -7.92 43.20
N LEU A 10 27.97 -7.21 44.24
CA LEU A 10 26.73 -6.45 44.20
C LEU A 10 26.79 -5.34 43.14
N LEU A 11 27.89 -4.58 43.10
CA LEU A 11 28.10 -3.51 42.11
C LEU A 11 28.17 -4.05 40.68
N ILE A 12 28.84 -5.17 40.47
CA ILE A 12 28.91 -5.85 39.17
C ILE A 12 27.51 -6.29 38.72
N LEU A 13 26.74 -6.91 39.62
CA LEU A 13 25.38 -7.36 39.31
C LEU A 13 24.44 -6.19 38.97
N LEU A 14 24.52 -5.09 39.73
CA LEU A 14 23.78 -3.85 39.47
C LEU A 14 24.14 -3.24 38.11
N ALA A 15 25.43 -3.24 37.75
CA ALA A 15 25.88 -2.73 36.46
C ALA A 15 25.35 -3.60 35.31
N LEU A 16 25.45 -4.94 35.42
CA LEU A 16 24.94 -5.88 34.42
C LEU A 16 23.43 -5.73 34.23
N LEU A 17 22.68 -5.60 35.33
CA LEU A 17 21.22 -5.43 35.27
C LEU A 17 20.85 -4.13 34.53
N ARG A 18 21.55 -3.02 34.81
CA ARG A 18 21.35 -1.75 34.10
C ARG A 18 21.69 -1.86 32.61
N CYS A 19 22.77 -2.54 32.27
CA CYS A 19 23.17 -2.77 30.87
C CYS A 19 22.12 -3.56 30.08
N VAL A 20 21.52 -4.59 30.68
CA VAL A 20 20.47 -5.39 30.03
C VAL A 20 19.18 -4.58 29.85
N THR A 21 18.81 -3.74 30.82
CA THR A 21 17.60 -2.91 30.71
C THR A 21 17.73 -1.74 29.73
N MET A 22 18.94 -1.24 29.49
CA MET A 22 19.17 -0.10 28.58
C MET A 22 19.62 -0.52 27.18
N ALA A 23 19.80 -1.82 26.92
CA ALA A 23 20.15 -2.31 25.60
C ALA A 23 19.00 -2.01 24.62
N PRO A 24 19.20 -1.16 23.60
CA PRO A 24 18.17 -0.88 22.63
C PRO A 24 17.96 -2.15 21.81
N SER A 25 16.80 -2.77 21.96
CA SER A 25 16.38 -3.88 21.10
C SER A 25 16.08 -3.29 19.73
N HIS A 26 17.10 -3.17 18.89
CA HIS A 26 16.98 -2.55 17.57
C HIS A 26 16.20 -3.47 16.63
N SER A 27 14.88 -3.52 16.77
CA SER A 27 14.01 -4.18 15.81
C SER A 27 13.99 -3.35 14.53
N HIS A 28 14.47 -3.90 13.42
CA HIS A 28 14.34 -3.27 12.11
C HIS A 28 12.87 -3.22 11.70
N GLN A 29 12.19 -2.10 11.99
CA GLN A 29 10.83 -1.88 11.54
C GLN A 29 10.84 -1.49 10.05
N ILE A 30 10.67 -2.49 9.19
CA ILE A 30 10.44 -2.28 7.76
C ILE A 30 8.92 -2.21 7.55
N ASN A 31 8.40 -1.00 7.40
CA ASN A 31 6.98 -0.81 7.08
C ASN A 31 6.77 -0.90 5.55
N LYS A 32 6.01 -1.90 5.09
CA LYS A 32 5.61 -1.99 3.67
C LYS A 32 4.52 -0.94 3.38
N ARG A 33 4.55 -0.33 2.20
CA ARG A 33 3.46 0.55 1.75
C ARG A 33 2.20 -0.30 1.54
N LYS A 34 1.15 -0.05 2.33
CA LYS A 34 -0.15 -0.72 2.19
C LYS A 34 -0.93 -0.04 1.08
N CYS A 35 -1.42 -0.80 0.12
CA CYS A 35 -2.41 -0.31 -0.84
C CYS A 35 -3.80 -0.36 -0.20
N ASN A 36 -4.62 0.67 -0.41
CA ASN A 36 -6.03 0.62 -0.02
C ASN A 36 -6.74 -0.50 -0.80
N THR A 37 -7.68 -1.20 -0.16
CA THR A 37 -8.38 -2.35 -0.78
C THR A 37 -9.03 -1.94 -2.10
N ALA A 38 -9.73 -0.80 -2.12
CA ALA A 38 -10.32 -0.26 -3.34
C ALA A 38 -9.29 -0.04 -4.46
N THR A 39 -8.13 0.53 -4.13
CA THR A 39 -7.05 0.80 -5.10
C THR A 39 -6.37 -0.48 -5.61
N CYS A 40 -6.19 -1.49 -4.76
CA CYS A 40 -5.62 -2.76 -5.18
C CYS A 40 -6.58 -3.52 -6.11
N VAL A 41 -7.88 -3.46 -5.81
CA VAL A 41 -8.91 -4.06 -6.66
C VAL A 41 -8.97 -3.38 -8.03
N THR A 42 -8.90 -2.05 -8.09
CA THR A 42 -8.89 -1.34 -9.38
C THR A 42 -7.61 -1.60 -10.17
N GLN A 43 -6.45 -1.71 -9.54
CA GLN A 43 -5.20 -2.12 -10.24
C GLN A 43 -5.32 -3.53 -10.81
N ARG A 44 -5.81 -4.49 -10.02
CA ARG A 44 -6.05 -5.86 -10.49
C ARG A 44 -7.05 -5.92 -11.65
N LEU A 45 -8.09 -5.09 -11.60
CA LEU A 45 -9.06 -4.96 -12.69
C LEU A 45 -8.40 -4.37 -13.94
N ALA A 46 -7.58 -3.32 -13.80
CA ALA A 46 -6.86 -2.74 -14.92
C ALA A 46 -5.91 -3.76 -15.57
N ASP A 47 -5.15 -4.52 -14.78
CA ASP A 47 -4.28 -5.60 -15.26
C ASP A 47 -5.08 -6.67 -16.01
N PHE A 48 -6.25 -7.04 -15.49
CA PHE A 48 -7.15 -7.99 -16.14
C PHE A 48 -7.66 -7.46 -17.48
N LEU A 49 -8.16 -6.21 -17.51
CA LEU A 49 -8.67 -5.59 -18.73
C LEU A 49 -7.58 -5.44 -19.79
N VAL A 50 -6.37 -5.04 -19.42
CA VAL A 50 -5.24 -4.89 -20.35
C VAL A 50 -4.85 -6.23 -20.97
N ARG A 51 -4.73 -7.29 -20.16
CA ARG A 51 -4.40 -8.63 -20.67
C ARG A 51 -5.54 -9.26 -21.46
N SER A 52 -6.77 -9.07 -21.02
CA SER A 52 -7.94 -9.72 -21.60
C SER A 52 -8.55 -8.91 -22.76
N SER A 53 -8.08 -7.70 -23.04
CA SER A 53 -8.63 -6.84 -24.10
C SER A 53 -8.68 -7.53 -25.46
N ASN A 54 -7.75 -8.45 -25.74
CA ASN A 54 -7.68 -9.16 -27.03
C ASN A 54 -8.56 -10.42 -27.08
N THR A 55 -9.06 -10.90 -25.93
CA THR A 55 -9.91 -12.10 -25.80
C THR A 55 -11.35 -11.75 -25.39
N ILE A 56 -11.60 -10.61 -24.76
CA ILE A 56 -12.96 -10.17 -24.35
C ILE A 56 -13.91 -10.08 -25.55
N GLY A 57 -13.41 -9.58 -26.69
CA GLY A 57 -14.20 -9.43 -27.92
C GLY A 57 -14.50 -10.75 -28.65
N THR A 58 -13.81 -11.84 -28.31
CA THR A 58 -14.00 -13.15 -28.96
C THR A 58 -14.64 -14.20 -28.04
N VAL A 59 -14.58 -14.00 -26.71
CA VAL A 59 -15.20 -14.86 -25.71
C VAL A 59 -16.67 -14.50 -25.47
N TYR A 60 -17.05 -13.23 -25.65
CA TYR A 60 -18.43 -12.79 -25.49
C TYR A 60 -19.12 -12.72 -26.87
N ALA A 61 -20.16 -13.52 -27.07
CA ALA A 61 -21.01 -13.41 -28.25
C ALA A 61 -21.63 -12.00 -28.28
N PRO A 62 -21.41 -11.20 -29.33
CA PRO A 62 -22.00 -9.87 -29.41
C PRO A 62 -23.52 -9.98 -29.35
N THR A 63 -24.14 -9.18 -28.48
CA THR A 63 -25.58 -8.96 -28.54
C THR A 63 -25.95 -8.29 -29.86
N ASN A 64 -27.23 -8.22 -30.21
CA ASN A 64 -27.74 -7.61 -31.45
C ASN A 64 -27.49 -6.09 -31.59
N VAL A 65 -26.69 -5.49 -30.70
CA VAL A 65 -26.22 -4.11 -30.75
C VAL A 65 -24.70 -4.13 -30.95
N GLY A 66 -24.20 -3.32 -31.90
CA GLY A 66 -22.79 -3.31 -32.27
C GLY A 66 -21.87 -2.83 -31.14
N SER A 67 -20.59 -3.18 -31.18
CA SER A 67 -19.59 -2.81 -30.16
C SER A 67 -19.38 -1.29 -29.98
N ALA A 68 -19.82 -0.50 -30.96
CA ALA A 68 -19.77 0.97 -30.90
C ALA A 68 -20.85 1.60 -29.99
N THR A 69 -21.88 0.85 -29.58
CA THR A 69 -22.98 1.41 -28.75
C THR A 69 -22.57 1.57 -27.28
N TYR A 70 -21.58 0.81 -26.81
CA TYR A 70 -20.99 0.92 -25.48
C TYR A 70 -19.47 0.73 -25.59
N GLY A 71 -18.79 1.74 -26.12
CA GLY A 71 -17.36 1.75 -26.35
C GLY A 71 -16.67 2.96 -25.71
N LYS A 72 -15.35 2.87 -25.54
CA LYS A 72 -14.53 4.01 -25.08
C LYS A 72 -14.67 5.15 -26.09
N ARG A 73 -15.13 6.32 -25.65
CA ARG A 73 -15.15 7.54 -26.48
C ARG A 73 -13.73 8.09 -26.56
N ASP A 74 -13.25 8.41 -27.76
CA ASP A 74 -11.97 9.10 -27.94
C ASP A 74 -12.06 10.51 -27.34
N LEU A 75 -11.22 10.77 -26.35
CA LEU A 75 -11.20 12.03 -25.60
C LEU A 75 -10.35 13.07 -26.35
N LEU A 76 -10.65 13.32 -27.62
CA LEU A 76 -10.06 14.42 -28.38
C LEU A 76 -10.84 15.70 -28.09
N GLN A 77 -10.39 16.41 -27.05
CA GLN A 77 -10.48 17.86 -26.77
C GLN A 77 -10.75 18.06 -25.26
N PRO A 78 -9.76 18.44 -24.43
CA PRO A 78 -10.04 18.96 -23.10
C PRO A 78 -10.79 20.30 -23.26
N PRO A 79 -11.94 20.50 -22.60
CA PRO A 79 -12.57 21.81 -22.59
C PRO A 79 -11.64 22.75 -21.82
N SER A 80 -11.04 23.69 -22.54
CA SER A 80 -10.41 24.87 -21.97
C SER A 80 -11.37 25.54 -21.00
N ALA A 81 -10.96 25.63 -19.73
CA ALA A 81 -11.65 26.34 -18.65
C ALA A 81 -11.90 27.84 -19.03
N PRO A 82 -12.86 28.58 -18.41
CA PRO A 82 -13.07 28.63 -16.95
C PRO A 82 -14.52 28.55 -16.45
N ALA A 83 -14.59 28.32 -15.12
CA ALA A 83 -15.67 28.40 -14.15
C ALA A 83 -17.03 28.99 -14.58
N GLN A 84 -18.13 28.36 -14.13
CA GLN A 84 -19.18 29.04 -13.36
C GLN A 84 -20.16 28.04 -12.70
N GLU A 85 -20.05 27.97 -11.38
CA GLU A 85 -21.07 27.82 -10.32
C GLU A 85 -22.55 27.64 -10.76
N ALA A 86 -23.24 26.73 -10.08
CA ALA A 86 -24.70 26.56 -10.12
C ALA A 86 -25.44 27.85 -9.73
N PRO A 87 -26.73 28.01 -10.09
CA PRO A 87 -27.74 27.71 -9.06
C PRO A 87 -29.11 27.19 -9.57
N ARG A 88 -29.72 26.35 -8.71
CA ARG A 88 -31.15 26.03 -8.51
C ARG A 88 -32.01 25.69 -9.73
#